data_AF-A0A5J4Q6S7-F1
#
_entry.id   AF-A0A5J4Q6S7-F1
#
_cell.length_a   1.000
_cell.length_b   1.000
_cell.length_c   1.000
_cell.angle_alpha   90.00
_cell.angle_beta   90.00
_cell.angle_gamma   90.00
#
_symmetry.space_group_name_H-M   'P 1'
#
loop_
_entity.id
_entity.type
_entity.pdbx_description
1 polymer ?
#
loop_
_entity_poly.entity_id
_entity_poly.type
_entity_poly.pdbx_seq_one_letter_code
_entity_poly.pdbx_strand_id
1 'polypeptide(L)'
;MIQVADINFWKQKFGLLPIAVNPKSIDNKYLMLNGGNNDFCLQTITQVKEVIKSYFDSSWSTNTKNFVVLNNTKDVQIFNWYENKPEQISVKSIDENTDKFYRYLSSKSYKTPSDAIPFIVDIFRQLRNISGKQSPVEALNLLFKLLISLEEDYTKIDCLK
;
A
#
# COMPACT_ATOMS: atom_id res chain seq x y z
N MET A 1 22.89 -14.53 -6.79
CA MET A 1 22.21 -13.48 -6.00
C MET A 1 20.90 -13.18 -6.71
N ILE A 2 19.78 -13.13 -5.99
CA ILE A 2 18.45 -12.92 -6.60
C ILE A 2 18.26 -11.42 -6.77
N GLN A 3 18.25 -10.95 -8.01
CA GLN A 3 18.26 -9.52 -8.32
C GLN A 3 17.01 -8.82 -7.74
N VAL A 4 15.86 -9.45 -7.90
CA VAL A 4 14.57 -8.93 -7.40
C VAL A 4 14.46 -8.82 -5.88
N ALA A 5 15.32 -9.52 -5.13
CA ALA A 5 15.37 -9.44 -3.67
C ALA A 5 16.27 -8.29 -3.17
N ASP A 6 17.14 -7.76 -4.03
CA ASP A 6 18.01 -6.64 -3.70
C ASP A 6 17.28 -5.32 -3.99
N ILE A 7 17.12 -4.49 -2.97
CA ILE A 7 16.49 -3.17 -3.10
C ILE A 7 17.32 -2.27 -4.03
N ASN A 8 18.65 -2.42 -4.04
CA ASN A 8 19.52 -1.62 -4.89
C ASN A 8 19.32 -1.92 -6.38
N PHE A 9 18.93 -3.15 -6.72
CA PHE A 9 18.57 -3.49 -8.09
C PHE A 9 17.42 -2.62 -8.60
N TRP A 10 16.34 -2.49 -7.81
CA TRP A 10 15.17 -1.67 -8.16
C TRP A 10 15.52 -0.19 -8.29
N LYS A 11 16.36 0.32 -7.38
CA LYS A 11 16.87 1.70 -7.42
C LYS A 11 17.67 1.97 -8.69
N GLN A 12 18.61 1.08 -9.03
CA GLN A 12 19.53 1.29 -10.14
C GLN A 12 18.86 1.07 -11.50
N LYS A 13 18.02 0.04 -11.62
CA LYS A 13 17.39 -0.32 -12.90
C LYS A 13 16.22 0.59 -13.26
N PHE A 14 15.37 0.93 -12.30
CA PHE A 14 14.12 1.65 -12.55
C PHE A 14 14.04 3.03 -11.91
N GLY A 15 15.10 3.47 -11.20
CA GLY A 15 15.10 4.76 -10.52
C GLY A 15 14.15 4.83 -9.31
N LEU A 16 13.73 3.69 -8.78
CA LEU A 16 12.76 3.64 -7.69
C LEU A 16 13.35 4.16 -6.39
N LEU A 17 12.56 4.95 -5.65
CA LEU A 17 12.88 5.38 -4.29
C LEU A 17 12.21 4.44 -3.28
N PRO A 18 12.96 3.57 -2.58
CA PRO A 18 12.42 2.74 -1.51
C PRO A 18 12.22 3.56 -0.23
N ILE A 19 11.05 3.46 0.36
CA ILE A 19 10.72 4.01 1.69
C ILE A 19 10.25 2.85 2.57
N ALA A 20 10.81 2.69 3.76
CA ALA A 20 10.33 1.67 4.70
C ALA A 20 8.87 1.94 5.05
N VAL A 21 7.99 0.94 4.89
CA VAL A 21 6.55 1.07 5.21
C VAL A 21 6.36 1.34 6.70
N ASN A 22 7.15 0.67 7.53
CA ASN A 22 7.24 0.94 8.96
C ASN A 22 8.72 1.12 9.33
N PRO A 23 9.18 2.34 9.68
CA PRO A 23 10.58 2.59 10.00
C PRO A 23 11.01 1.96 11.33
N LYS A 24 10.05 1.53 12.17
CA LYS A 24 10.32 0.91 13.48
C LYS A 24 10.34 -0.61 13.43
N SER A 25 9.88 -1.23 12.35
CA SER A 25 9.87 -2.70 12.22
C SER A 25 10.99 -3.19 11.30
N ILE A 26 11.43 -4.43 11.54
CA ILE A 26 12.49 -5.10 10.77
C ILE A 26 11.84 -6.00 9.70
N ASP A 27 10.70 -5.58 9.15
CA ASP A 27 9.86 -6.46 8.33
C ASP A 27 10.30 -6.50 6.86
N ASN A 28 11.38 -5.78 6.51
CA ASN A 28 11.91 -5.67 5.15
C ASN A 28 10.86 -5.28 4.10
N LYS A 29 9.92 -4.41 4.51
CA LYS A 29 8.84 -3.90 3.68
C LYS A 29 9.12 -2.48 3.20
N TYR A 30 9.01 -2.27 1.90
CA TYR A 30 9.33 -1.02 1.24
C TYR A 30 8.20 -0.61 0.32
N LEU A 31 7.84 0.66 0.36
CA LEU A 31 7.10 1.34 -0.67
C LEU A 31 8.11 1.79 -1.74
N MET A 32 7.96 1.28 -2.97
CA MET A 32 8.84 1.56 -4.10
C MET A 32 8.21 2.66 -4.95
N LEU A 33 8.74 3.88 -4.85
CA LEU A 33 8.15 5.08 -5.46
C LEU A 33 8.83 5.49 -6.76
N ASN A 34 8.02 5.91 -7.73
CA ASN A 34 8.41 6.53 -9.00
C ASN A 34 7.45 7.68 -9.36
N GLY A 35 7.29 8.64 -8.45
CA GLY A 35 6.54 9.86 -8.70
C GLY A 35 5.03 9.67 -8.90
N GLY A 36 4.43 8.62 -8.33
CA GLY A 36 3.00 8.35 -8.43
C GLY A 36 2.61 7.45 -9.62
N ASN A 37 3.59 7.02 -10.42
CA ASN A 37 3.38 6.12 -11.54
C ASN A 37 4.14 4.81 -11.28
N ASN A 38 3.44 3.68 -11.36
CA ASN A 38 4.05 2.35 -11.23
C ASN A 38 4.68 2.11 -9.85
N ASP A 39 4.10 2.73 -8.83
CA ASP A 39 4.44 2.49 -7.44
C ASP A 39 3.90 1.12 -6.99
N PHE A 40 4.66 0.44 -6.14
CA PHE A 40 4.26 -0.85 -5.56
C PHE A 40 4.92 -1.05 -4.19
N CYS A 41 4.32 -1.90 -3.37
CA CYS A 41 4.96 -2.36 -2.14
C CYS A 41 5.80 -3.61 -2.41
N LEU A 42 6.93 -3.73 -1.73
CA LEU A 42 7.87 -4.84 -1.84
C LEU A 42 8.23 -5.34 -0.44
N GLN A 43 8.07 -6.63 -0.19
CA GLN A 43 8.70 -7.33 0.92
C GLN A 43 9.80 -8.22 0.37
N THR A 44 11.03 -7.95 0.78
CA THR A 44 12.16 -8.82 0.45
C THR A 44 12.15 -10.07 1.34
N ILE A 45 13.08 -11.00 1.09
CA ILE A 45 13.11 -12.30 1.76
C ILE A 45 13.16 -12.09 3.29
N THR A 46 12.14 -12.59 3.97
CA THR A 46 12.01 -12.57 5.44
C THR A 46 11.41 -13.89 5.92
N GLN A 47 11.68 -14.25 7.18
CA GLN A 47 11.11 -15.44 7.82
C GLN A 47 9.69 -15.19 8.36
N VAL A 48 9.28 -13.92 8.43
CA VAL A 48 7.98 -13.53 8.96
C VAL A 48 6.93 -13.65 7.86
N LYS A 49 6.06 -14.66 7.97
CA LYS A 49 4.86 -14.75 7.15
C LYS A 49 3.72 -14.01 7.85
N GLU A 50 3.08 -13.12 7.11
CA GLU A 50 1.90 -12.43 7.58
C GLU A 50 0.62 -13.02 6.99
N VAL A 51 -0.51 -12.67 7.61
CA VAL A 51 -1.85 -12.99 7.11
C VAL A 51 -2.06 -12.25 5.80
N ILE A 52 -2.60 -12.92 4.76
CA ILE A 52 -2.82 -12.35 3.42
C ILE A 52 -3.44 -10.95 3.45
N LYS A 53 -4.42 -10.73 4.33
CA LYS A 53 -5.11 -9.44 4.51
C LYS A 53 -4.15 -8.28 4.77
N SER A 54 -3.06 -8.51 5.53
CA SER A 54 -2.05 -7.48 5.83
C SER A 54 -1.39 -6.88 4.59
N TYR A 55 -1.14 -7.69 3.55
CA TYR A 55 -0.53 -7.23 2.30
C TYR A 55 -1.50 -6.36 1.49
N PHE A 56 -2.78 -6.72 1.49
CA PHE A 56 -3.83 -5.90 0.89
C PHE A 56 -3.99 -4.58 1.64
N ASP A 57 -4.11 -4.62 2.96
CA ASP A 57 -4.26 -3.43 3.82
C ASP A 57 -3.04 -2.49 3.69
N SER A 58 -1.82 -3.05 3.62
CA SER A 58 -0.59 -2.26 3.48
C SER A 58 -0.48 -1.58 2.12
N SER A 59 -0.83 -2.27 1.03
CA SER A 59 -0.83 -1.65 -0.30
C SER A 59 -1.89 -0.57 -0.39
N TRP A 60 -3.10 -0.86 0.09
CA TRP A 60 -4.20 0.09 0.07
C TRP A 60 -3.88 1.37 0.84
N SER A 61 -3.37 1.24 2.07
CA SER A 61 -3.02 2.40 2.92
C SER A 61 -1.85 3.23 2.39
N THR A 62 -0.93 2.63 1.63
CA THR A 62 0.15 3.35 0.90
C THR A 62 -0.29 3.85 -0.47
N ASN A 63 -1.56 3.70 -0.82
CA ASN A 63 -2.15 4.09 -2.10
C ASN A 63 -1.47 3.43 -3.32
N THR A 64 -1.01 2.18 -3.15
CA THR A 64 -0.52 1.32 -4.23
C THR A 64 -1.49 0.16 -4.46
N LYS A 65 -1.53 -0.41 -5.67
CA LYS A 65 -2.39 -1.58 -5.96
C LYS A 65 -1.75 -2.90 -5.56
N ASN A 66 -0.46 -3.02 -5.81
CA ASN A 66 0.26 -4.28 -5.79
C ASN A 66 1.22 -4.34 -4.60
N PHE A 67 1.12 -5.42 -3.83
CA PHE A 67 2.15 -5.86 -2.90
C PHE A 67 2.92 -7.03 -3.50
N VAL A 68 4.23 -6.90 -3.62
CA VAL A 68 5.13 -7.95 -4.12
C VAL A 68 5.84 -8.57 -2.92
N VAL A 69 5.70 -9.88 -2.73
CA VAL A 69 6.29 -10.62 -1.60
C VAL A 69 7.23 -11.70 -2.11
N LEU A 70 8.49 -11.65 -1.69
CA LEU A 70 9.45 -12.70 -1.93
C LEU A 70 9.45 -13.67 -0.75
N ASN A 71 8.66 -14.74 -0.84
CA ASN A 71 8.57 -15.75 0.21
C ASN A 71 9.83 -16.63 0.32
N ASN A 72 10.49 -16.86 -0.81
CA ASN A 72 11.65 -17.73 -0.91
C ASN A 72 12.51 -17.30 -2.11
N THR A 73 13.46 -18.15 -2.49
CA THR A 73 14.39 -17.90 -3.59
C THR A 73 13.86 -18.23 -4.98
N LYS A 74 12.65 -18.80 -5.08
CA LYS A 74 12.09 -19.39 -6.30
C LYS A 74 10.83 -18.70 -6.80
N ASP A 75 10.03 -18.16 -5.89
CA ASP A 75 8.68 -17.68 -6.15
C ASP A 75 8.45 -16.30 -5.55
N VAL A 76 7.74 -15.48 -6.31
CA VAL A 76 7.24 -14.17 -5.93
C VAL A 76 5.73 -14.22 -5.92
N GLN A 77 5.12 -13.74 -4.84
CA GLN A 77 3.67 -13.55 -4.76
C GLN A 77 3.31 -12.08 -5.00
N ILE A 78 2.22 -11.85 -5.72
CA ILE A 78 1.69 -10.52 -6.00
C ILE A 78 0.29 -10.47 -5.42
N PHE A 79 0.06 -9.52 -4.53
CA PHE A 79 -1.22 -9.27 -3.90
C PHE A 79 -1.77 -7.96 -4.46
N ASN A 80 -2.75 -8.07 -5.36
CA ASN A 80 -3.51 -6.91 -5.82
C ASN A 80 -4.80 -6.82 -5.00
N TRP A 81 -4.96 -5.78 -4.19
CA TRP A 81 -6.11 -5.67 -3.28
C TRP A 81 -7.44 -5.44 -4.02
N TYR A 82 -7.39 -4.93 -5.25
CA TYR A 82 -8.59 -4.70 -6.05
C TYR A 82 -9.08 -6.00 -6.71
N GLU A 83 -8.15 -6.84 -7.19
CA GLU A 83 -8.48 -8.17 -7.73
C GLU A 83 -8.75 -9.21 -6.62
N ASN A 84 -8.29 -8.94 -5.39
CA ASN A 84 -8.44 -9.77 -4.19
C ASN A 84 -7.99 -11.24 -4.38
N LYS A 85 -7.03 -11.46 -5.27
CA LYS A 85 -6.49 -12.78 -5.59
C LYS A 85 -4.96 -12.72 -5.65
N PRO A 86 -4.25 -13.52 -4.84
CA PRO A 86 -2.80 -13.65 -4.96
C PRO A 86 -2.42 -14.33 -6.28
N GLU A 87 -1.40 -13.80 -6.94
CA GLU A 87 -0.75 -14.42 -8.09
C GLU A 87 0.66 -14.87 -7.70
N GLN A 88 1.12 -15.97 -8.29
CA GLN A 88 2.45 -16.50 -8.08
C GLN A 88 3.22 -16.51 -9.40
N ILE A 89 4.43 -15.95 -9.39
CA ILE A 89 5.34 -15.90 -10.54
C ILE A 89 6.70 -16.41 -10.09
N SER A 90 7.37 -17.21 -10.93
CA SER A 90 8.72 -17.67 -10.62
C SER A 90 9.73 -16.51 -10.69
N VAL A 91 10.68 -16.48 -9.75
CA VAL A 91 11.82 -15.55 -9.73
C VAL A 91 12.60 -15.62 -11.04
N LYS A 92 12.80 -16.84 -11.57
CA LYS A 92 13.50 -17.06 -12.85
C LYS A 92 12.84 -16.29 -14.00
N SER A 93 11.52 -16.36 -14.11
CA SER A 93 10.77 -15.63 -15.15
C SER A 93 10.89 -14.11 -15.03
N ILE A 94 11.02 -13.60 -13.81
CA ILE A 94 11.20 -12.16 -13.55
C ILE A 94 12.64 -11.74 -13.86
N ASP A 95 13.63 -12.54 -13.48
CA ASP A 95 15.04 -12.27 -13.77
C ASP A 95 15.32 -12.31 -15.28
N GLU A 96 14.67 -13.21 -16.03
CA GLU A 96 14.78 -13.28 -17.49
C GLU A 96 14.18 -12.04 -18.19
N ASN A 97 13.17 -11.39 -17.60
CA ASN A 97 12.53 -10.21 -18.20
C ASN A 97 11.92 -9.26 -17.16
N THR A 98 12.78 -8.58 -16.42
CA THR A 98 12.32 -7.69 -15.33
C THR A 98 11.51 -6.51 -15.85
N ASP A 99 11.83 -6.00 -17.04
CA ASP A 99 11.12 -4.87 -17.64
C ASP A 99 9.68 -5.25 -18.00
N LYS A 100 9.45 -6.49 -18.43
CA LYS A 100 8.10 -7.02 -18.62
C LYS A 100 7.37 -7.18 -17.29
N PHE A 101 8.03 -7.67 -16.24
CA PHE A 101 7.44 -7.77 -14.92
C PHE A 101 7.03 -6.41 -14.35
N TYR A 102 7.92 -5.40 -14.44
CA TYR A 102 7.62 -4.06 -13.95
C TYR A 102 6.48 -3.39 -14.73
N ARG A 103 6.43 -3.56 -16.07
CA ARG A 103 5.27 -3.14 -16.89
C ARG A 103 3.99 -3.90 -16.56
N TYR A 104 4.10 -5.18 -16.22
CA TYR A 104 2.96 -5.99 -15.80
C TYR A 104 2.36 -5.42 -14.49
N LEU A 105 3.19 -5.11 -13.48
CA LEU A 105 2.73 -4.46 -12.25
C LEU A 105 2.03 -3.13 -12.55
N SER A 106 2.65 -2.29 -13.39
CA SER A 106 2.09 -1.03 -13.88
C SER A 106 0.70 -1.18 -14.51
N SER A 107 0.54 -2.18 -15.38
CA SER A 107 -0.73 -2.42 -16.08
C SER A 107 -1.90 -2.75 -15.12
N LYS A 108 -1.57 -3.22 -13.91
CA LYS A 108 -2.52 -3.54 -12.84
C LYS A 108 -2.61 -2.47 -11.75
N SER A 109 -1.95 -1.32 -11.92
CA SER A 109 -1.92 -0.20 -10.95
C SER A 109 -2.87 0.95 -11.32
N TYR A 110 -4.02 0.67 -11.94
CA TYR A 110 -4.97 1.71 -12.35
C TYR A 110 -5.72 2.33 -11.15
N LYS A 111 -6.01 3.63 -11.23
CA LYS A 111 -6.71 4.36 -10.15
C LYS A 111 -8.19 3.97 -10.09
N THR A 112 -8.73 3.84 -8.88
CA THR A 112 -10.15 3.55 -8.65
C THR A 112 -10.73 4.42 -7.53
N PRO A 113 -12.06 4.65 -7.47
CA PRO A 113 -12.68 5.39 -6.36
C PRO A 113 -12.46 4.75 -4.99
N SER A 114 -12.18 3.44 -4.97
CA SER A 114 -11.88 2.69 -3.74
C SER A 114 -10.44 2.84 -3.29
N ASP A 115 -9.57 3.55 -4.02
CA ASP A 115 -8.22 3.90 -3.55
C ASP A 115 -8.30 4.71 -2.25
N ALA A 116 -7.34 4.53 -1.34
CA ALA A 116 -7.36 5.20 -0.04
C ALA A 116 -7.51 6.72 -0.14
N ILE A 117 -6.79 7.37 -1.07
CA ILE A 117 -6.83 8.82 -1.21
C ILE A 117 -8.22 9.31 -1.70
N PRO A 118 -8.75 8.86 -2.87
CA PRO A 118 -10.13 9.16 -3.28
C PRO A 118 -11.17 8.84 -2.21
N PHE A 119 -11.06 7.70 -1.54
CA PHE A 119 -11.98 7.29 -0.49
C PHE A 119 -12.04 8.29 0.66
N ILE A 120 -10.88 8.69 1.22
CA ILE A 120 -10.82 9.67 2.31
C ILE A 120 -11.30 11.06 1.85
N VAL A 121 -10.97 11.46 0.62
CA VAL A 121 -11.45 12.73 0.05
C VAL A 121 -12.98 12.74 -0.10
N ASP A 122 -13.58 11.61 -0.47
CA ASP A 122 -15.04 11.50 -0.58
C ASP A 122 -15.74 11.55 0.78
N ILE A 123 -15.17 10.95 1.82
CA ILE A 123 -15.68 11.12 3.20
C ILE A 123 -15.61 12.59 3.61
N PHE A 124 -14.49 13.26 3.38
CA PHE A 124 -14.34 14.69 3.68
C PHE A 124 -15.43 15.54 2.99
N ARG A 125 -15.69 15.28 1.69
CA ARG A 125 -16.75 15.97 0.94
C ARG A 125 -18.13 15.74 1.54
N GLN A 126 -18.44 14.51 1.93
CA GLN A 126 -19.72 14.18 2.56
C GLN A 126 -19.90 14.92 3.89
N LEU A 127 -18.87 14.92 4.74
CA LEU A 127 -18.89 15.64 6.02
C LEU A 127 -19.13 17.14 5.81
N ARG A 128 -18.43 17.76 4.85
CA ARG A 128 -18.60 19.18 4.51
C ARG A 128 -20.01 19.52 4.01
N ASN A 129 -20.62 18.61 3.25
CA ASN A 129 -21.97 18.80 2.73
C ASN A 129 -23.01 18.71 3.86
N ILE A 130 -22.87 17.72 4.75
CA ILE A 130 -23.79 17.49 5.88
C ILE A 130 -23.67 18.61 6.92
N SER A 131 -22.46 19.10 7.21
CA SER A 131 -22.25 20.17 8.19
C SER A 131 -22.69 21.56 7.70
N GLY A 132 -23.22 21.70 6.48
CA GLY A 132 -23.94 22.89 6.03
C GLY A 132 -23.06 24.06 5.60
N LYS A 133 -22.18 23.86 4.60
CA LYS A 133 -21.21 24.89 4.10
C LYS A 133 -20.30 25.45 5.19
N GLN A 134 -20.07 24.71 6.27
CA GLN A 134 -19.03 25.01 7.24
C GLN A 134 -17.66 25.14 6.56
N SER A 135 -16.76 25.84 7.23
CA SER A 135 -15.41 26.06 6.73
C SER A 135 -14.73 24.71 6.40
N PRO A 136 -13.87 24.63 5.37
CA PRO A 136 -13.11 23.41 5.10
C PRO A 136 -12.36 22.87 6.33
N VAL A 137 -11.96 23.76 7.23
CA VAL A 137 -11.28 23.44 8.49
C VAL A 137 -12.20 22.67 9.43
N GLU A 138 -13.45 23.08 9.60
CA GLU A 138 -14.42 22.37 10.46
C GLU A 138 -14.72 20.97 9.92
N ALA A 139 -14.93 20.83 8.61
CA ALA A 139 -15.14 19.53 7.98
C ALA A 139 -13.91 18.60 8.13
N LEU A 140 -12.70 19.18 8.05
CA LEU A 140 -11.45 18.44 8.27
C LEU A 140 -11.32 18.00 9.74
N ASN A 141 -11.67 18.86 10.69
CA ASN A 141 -11.72 18.51 12.10
C ASN A 141 -12.72 17.38 12.39
N LEU A 142 -13.88 17.38 11.72
CA LEU A 142 -14.84 16.28 11.80
C LEU A 142 -14.27 14.97 11.24
N LEU A 143 -13.56 15.02 10.12
CA LEU A 143 -12.88 13.84 9.56
C LEU A 143 -11.85 13.28 10.56
N PHE A 144 -11.02 14.13 11.16
CA PHE A 144 -10.04 13.68 12.15
C PHE A 144 -10.71 13.07 13.39
N LYS A 145 -11.77 13.70 13.91
CA LYS A 145 -12.55 13.13 15.03
C LYS A 145 -13.12 11.76 14.69
N LEU A 146 -13.65 11.59 13.47
CA LEU A 146 -14.14 10.29 13.00
C LEU A 146 -13.00 9.26 12.99
N LEU A 147 -11.85 9.58 12.41
CA LEU A 147 -10.71 8.66 12.36
C LEU A 147 -10.21 8.26 13.75
N ILE A 148 -10.10 9.22 14.67
CA ILE A 148 -9.73 8.97 16.07
C ILE A 148 -10.75 8.05 16.74
N SER A 149 -12.05 8.30 16.55
CA SER A 149 -13.12 7.48 17.13
C SER A 149 -13.16 6.04 16.61
N LEU A 150 -12.53 5.76 15.47
CA LEU A 150 -12.40 4.41 14.92
C LEU A 150 -11.18 3.66 15.46
N GLU A 151 -10.15 4.39 15.92
CA GLU A 151 -8.98 3.83 16.58
C GLU A 151 -9.25 3.59 18.07
N GLU A 152 -10.00 4.50 18.70
CA GLU A 152 -10.42 4.36 20.09
C GLU A 152 -11.51 3.30 20.23
N ASP A 153 -11.38 2.48 21.27
CA ASP A 153 -12.49 1.64 21.73
C ASP A 153 -13.60 2.57 22.24
N TYR A 154 -14.70 2.68 21.50
CA TYR A 154 -15.82 3.56 21.84
C TYR A 154 -16.42 3.26 23.23
N THR A 155 -16.12 2.09 23.81
CA THR A 155 -16.50 1.74 25.18
C THR A 155 -15.64 2.40 26.26
N LYS A 156 -14.53 3.05 25.88
CA LYS A 156 -13.58 3.75 26.76
C LYS A 156 -13.53 5.27 26.52
N ILE A 157 -14.34 5.78 25.60
CA ILE A 157 -14.45 7.22 25.37
C ILE A 157 -15.18 7.80 26.58
N ASP A 158 -14.46 8.58 27.37
CA ASP A 158 -15.01 9.23 28.57
C ASP A 158 -16.00 10.32 28.13
N CYS A 159 -17.29 9.97 28.10
CA CYS A 159 -18.38 10.85 27.69
C CYS A 159 -18.78 11.86 28.80
N LEU A 160 -18.01 11.97 29.87
CA LEU A 160 -18.31 12.87 30.97
C LEU A 160 -17.87 14.30 30.64
N LYS A 161 -18.87 15.14 30.38
CA LYS A 161 -18.77 16.60 30.41
C LYS A 161 -18.53 17.12 31.83
#